data_AF-A0A833M0Y6-F1
#
_entry.id   AF-A0A833M0Y6-F1
#
_cell.length_a   1.000
_cell.length_b   1.000
_cell.length_c   1.000
_cell.angle_alpha   90.00
_cell.angle_beta   90.00
_cell.angle_gamma   90.00
#
_symmetry.space_group_name_H-M   'P 1'
#
loop_
_entity.id
_entity.type
_entity.pdbx_description
1 polymer ?
#
loop_
_entity_poly.entity_id
_entity_poly.type
_entity_poly.pdbx_seq_one_letter_code
_entity_poly.pdbx_strand_id
1 'polypeptide(L)'
;VTMPADLPERPQPAGIVTLPARLGPVSFDHGQHASGRKIDCATCHHPSRPEKPLAARQQACRECHAQPAVAPMKTSLREAFHDAKATRGICVDCHRDPKNGDLALPSKCADCHRKSAG
;
A
#
# COMPACT_ATOMS: atom_id res chain seq x y z
N VAL A 1 9.32 -11.54 8.00
CA VAL A 1 8.71 -12.77 7.44
C VAL A 1 9.21 -12.88 6.01
N THR A 2 9.86 -13.98 5.65
CA THR A 2 10.39 -14.20 4.30
C THR A 2 9.26 -14.52 3.32
N MET A 3 9.33 -13.97 2.11
CA MET A 3 8.39 -14.30 1.04
C MET A 3 8.56 -15.75 0.61
N PRO A 4 7.47 -16.50 0.31
CA PRO A 4 7.60 -17.82 -0.28
C PRO A 4 8.27 -17.68 -1.66
N ALA A 5 9.30 -18.49 -1.91
CA ALA A 5 10.10 -18.41 -3.13
C ALA A 5 9.29 -18.75 -4.40
N ASP A 6 8.24 -19.56 -4.29
CA ASP A 6 7.51 -20.15 -5.44
C ASP A 6 6.18 -19.48 -5.79
N LEU A 7 5.91 -18.27 -5.29
CA LEU A 7 4.69 -17.56 -5.71
C LEU A 7 4.82 -17.05 -7.15
N PRO A 8 3.76 -17.18 -7.97
CA PRO A 8 3.76 -16.64 -9.31
C PRO A 8 3.95 -15.12 -9.27
N GLU A 9 4.86 -14.64 -10.10
CA GLU A 9 5.05 -13.22 -10.38
C GLU A 9 3.88 -12.76 -11.27
N ARG A 10 3.20 -11.67 -10.90
CA ARG A 10 2.26 -11.02 -11.83
C ARG A 10 3.02 -9.96 -12.62
N PRO A 11 2.58 -9.60 -13.84
CA PRO A 11 3.18 -8.49 -14.58
C PRO A 11 3.17 -7.26 -13.69
N GLN A 12 4.36 -6.83 -13.27
CA GLN A 12 4.51 -5.66 -12.43
C GLN A 12 4.15 -4.45 -13.30
N PRO A 13 3.15 -3.65 -12.96
CA PRO A 13 2.94 -2.38 -13.65
C PRO A 13 4.16 -1.50 -13.33
N ALA A 14 5.08 -1.40 -14.28
CA ALA A 14 6.18 -0.45 -14.17
C ALA A 14 5.58 0.97 -14.14
N GLY A 15 5.85 1.71 -13.06
CA GLY A 15 5.45 3.11 -12.92
C GLY A 15 4.25 3.34 -12.02
N ILE A 16 3.37 4.26 -12.45
CA ILE A 16 2.28 4.80 -11.64
C ILE A 16 1.07 3.84 -11.69
N VAL A 17 0.58 3.44 -10.52
CA VAL A 17 -0.68 2.72 -10.36
C VAL A 17 -1.69 3.60 -9.65
N THR A 18 -2.97 3.39 -9.95
CA THR A 18 -4.06 4.13 -9.32
C THR A 18 -4.72 3.28 -8.24
N LEU A 19 -4.72 3.78 -7.01
CA LEU A 19 -5.45 3.20 -5.90
C LEU A 19 -6.81 3.91 -5.76
N PRO A 20 -7.93 3.20 -5.97
CA PRO A 20 -9.25 3.81 -5.86
C PRO A 20 -9.56 4.16 -4.40
N ALA A 21 -10.03 5.38 -4.16
CA ALA A 21 -10.44 5.84 -2.86
C ALA A 21 -11.61 6.85 -2.95
N ARG A 22 -12.44 6.90 -1.90
CA ARG A 22 -13.66 7.73 -1.89
C ARG A 22 -13.38 9.24 -1.95
N LEU A 23 -12.28 9.69 -1.36
CA LEU A 23 -11.90 11.12 -1.34
C LEU A 23 -11.26 11.58 -2.66
N GLY A 24 -10.97 10.66 -3.57
CA GLY A 24 -10.20 10.87 -4.78
C GLY A 24 -9.15 9.78 -4.93
N PRO A 25 -8.88 9.31 -6.17
CA PRO A 25 -7.90 8.28 -6.41
C PRO A 25 -6.50 8.73 -5.97
N VAL A 26 -5.70 7.79 -5.50
CA VAL A 26 -4.30 8.03 -5.14
C VAL A 26 -3.43 7.47 -6.26
N SER A 27 -2.56 8.31 -6.81
CA SER A 27 -1.53 7.86 -7.75
C SER A 27 -0.31 7.41 -6.96
N PHE A 28 0.04 6.14 -7.06
CA PHE A 28 1.20 5.55 -6.40
C PHE A 28 2.27 5.25 -7.44
N ASP A 29 3.46 5.81 -7.28
CA ASP A 29 4.58 5.65 -8.21
C ASP A 29 5.57 4.60 -7.69
N HIS A 30 5.61 3.42 -8.32
CA HIS A 30 6.58 2.38 -7.94
C HIS A 30 8.03 2.82 -8.17
N GLY A 31 8.30 3.66 -9.17
CA GLY A 31 9.66 4.15 -9.47
C GLY A 31 10.21 4.99 -8.32
N GLN A 32 9.37 5.85 -7.73
CA GLN A 32 9.77 6.66 -6.57
C GLN A 32 10.06 5.81 -5.33
N HIS A 33 9.25 4.78 -5.07
CA HIS A 33 9.37 3.97 -3.86
C HIS A 33 10.42 2.84 -3.99
N ALA A 34 10.30 2.00 -5.02
CA ALA A 34 11.17 0.83 -5.19
C ALA A 34 12.55 1.22 -5.72
N SER A 35 12.64 2.05 -6.76
CA SER A 35 13.94 2.44 -7.36
C SER A 35 14.55 3.64 -6.66
N GLY A 36 13.77 4.71 -6.47
CA GLY A 36 14.24 5.98 -5.91
C GLY A 36 14.61 5.90 -4.44
N ARG A 37 13.80 5.19 -3.63
CA ARG A 37 14.01 5.04 -2.18
C ARG A 37 14.48 3.64 -1.75
N LYS A 38 14.65 2.71 -2.70
CA LYS A 38 15.09 1.34 -2.44
C LYS A 38 14.24 0.62 -1.39
N ILE A 39 12.93 0.91 -1.36
CA ILE A 39 11.98 0.25 -0.47
C ILE A 39 11.76 -1.18 -0.99
N ASP A 40 11.90 -2.16 -0.10
CA ASP A 40 11.68 -3.57 -0.43
C ASP A 40 10.21 -3.81 -0.85
N CYS A 41 10.00 -4.58 -1.92
CA CYS A 41 8.68 -5.00 -2.37
C CYS A 41 7.84 -5.61 -1.23
N ALA A 42 8.51 -6.37 -0.33
CA ALA A 42 7.88 -7.03 0.81
C ALA A 42 7.41 -6.06 1.91
N THR A 43 7.87 -4.81 1.90
CA THR A 43 7.34 -3.76 2.78
C THR A 43 5.87 -3.51 2.49
N CYS A 44 5.46 -3.52 1.21
CA CYS A 44 4.08 -3.27 0.79
C CYS A 44 3.33 -4.56 0.44
N HIS A 45 3.92 -5.43 -0.38
CA HIS A 45 3.37 -6.74 -0.73
C HIS A 45 3.78 -7.76 0.30
N HIS A 46 3.28 -7.62 1.52
CA HIS A 46 3.62 -8.50 2.65
C HIS A 46 2.83 -9.83 2.59
N PRO A 47 3.34 -10.93 3.19
CA PRO A 47 2.55 -12.15 3.24
C PRO A 47 1.35 -11.93 4.15
N SER A 48 0.18 -12.41 3.73
CA SER A 48 -0.92 -12.61 4.65
C SER A 48 -0.67 -13.89 5.44
N ARG A 49 -1.13 -13.92 6.70
CA ARG A 49 -0.83 -14.94 7.73
C ARG A 49 -1.04 -16.38 7.22
N PRO A 50 -0.55 -17.42 7.93
CA PRO A 50 -0.65 -18.81 7.46
C PRO A 50 -2.04 -19.24 7.00
N GLU A 51 -3.10 -18.67 7.60
CA GLU A 51 -4.50 -18.99 7.28
C GLU A 51 -4.95 -18.46 5.89
N LYS A 52 -4.23 -17.50 5.32
CA LYS A 52 -4.48 -16.97 3.98
C LYS A 52 -3.16 -16.44 3.42
N PRO A 53 -2.29 -17.25 2.83
CA PRO A 53 -1.04 -16.76 2.21
C PRO A 53 -1.33 -15.92 0.95
N LEU A 54 -0.32 -15.19 0.48
CA LEU A 54 -0.38 -14.53 -0.82
C LEU A 54 -0.52 -15.59 -1.92
N ALA A 55 -1.37 -15.31 -2.92
CA ALA A 55 -1.47 -16.12 -4.13
C ALA A 55 -0.45 -15.72 -5.20
N ALA A 56 0.15 -14.53 -5.09
CA ALA A 56 1.16 -13.99 -5.99
C ALA A 56 2.04 -12.97 -5.27
N ARG A 57 3.29 -12.78 -5.71
CA ARG A 57 4.21 -11.83 -5.08
C ARG A 57 3.71 -10.38 -5.12
N GLN A 58 2.98 -9.99 -6.17
CA GLN A 58 2.41 -8.65 -6.34
C GLN A 58 0.88 -8.68 -6.29
N GLN A 59 0.30 -9.50 -5.41
CA GLN A 59 -1.15 -9.53 -5.24
C GLN A 59 -1.68 -8.17 -4.78
N ALA A 60 -2.80 -7.73 -5.36
CA ALA A 60 -3.36 -6.42 -5.03
C ALA A 60 -3.96 -6.44 -3.61
N CYS A 61 -3.79 -5.35 -2.87
CA CYS A 61 -4.26 -5.23 -1.48
C CYS A 61 -5.73 -5.63 -1.32
N ARG A 62 -6.57 -5.23 -2.28
CA ARG A 62 -8.03 -5.48 -2.31
C ARG A 62 -8.44 -6.95 -2.44
N GLU A 63 -7.53 -7.82 -2.86
CA GLU A 63 -7.81 -9.27 -2.95
C GLU A 63 -7.85 -9.92 -1.56
N CYS A 64 -7.17 -9.33 -0.57
CA CYS A 64 -7.21 -9.76 0.83
C CYS A 64 -7.98 -8.76 1.70
N HIS A 65 -7.65 -7.47 1.61
CA HIS A 65 -8.27 -6.41 2.39
C HIS A 65 -9.57 -5.94 1.73
N ALA A 66 -10.70 -6.46 2.20
CA ALA A 66 -12.02 -6.04 1.79
C ALA A 66 -12.50 -4.80 2.56
N GLN A 67 -13.61 -4.19 2.13
CA GLN A 67 -14.29 -3.15 2.90
C GLN A 67 -15.81 -3.43 2.91
N PRO A 68 -16.39 -3.86 4.04
CA PRO A 68 -15.75 -4.07 5.36
C PRO A 68 -14.73 -5.23 5.37
N ALA A 69 -13.89 -5.29 6.40
CA ALA A 69 -12.94 -6.40 6.57
C ALA A 69 -13.69 -7.73 6.72
N VAL A 70 -13.14 -8.79 6.12
CA VAL A 70 -13.71 -10.15 6.19
C VAL A 70 -12.66 -11.11 6.74
N ALA A 71 -13.08 -12.03 7.60
CA ALA A 71 -12.19 -13.05 8.15
C ALA A 71 -11.50 -13.85 7.00
N PRO A 72 -10.22 -14.24 7.16
CA PRO A 72 -9.37 -14.08 8.35
C PRO A 72 -8.67 -12.71 8.46
N MET A 73 -8.95 -11.77 7.56
CA MET A 73 -8.33 -10.45 7.60
C MET A 73 -8.94 -9.58 8.70
N LYS A 74 -8.06 -8.92 9.46
CA LYS A 74 -8.44 -8.05 10.58
C LYS A 74 -8.54 -6.57 10.21
N THR A 75 -8.04 -6.20 9.03
CA THR A 75 -7.99 -4.81 8.57
C THR A 75 -8.72 -4.69 7.25
N SER A 76 -9.53 -3.64 7.13
CA SER A 76 -10.18 -3.29 5.87
C SER A 76 -9.19 -2.69 4.86
N LEU A 77 -9.59 -2.59 3.59
CA LEU A 77 -8.75 -1.96 2.55
C LEU A 77 -8.27 -0.57 2.96
N ARG A 78 -9.19 0.23 3.50
CA ARG A 78 -8.89 1.56 4.00
C ARG A 78 -7.86 1.51 5.12
N GLU A 79 -8.09 0.69 6.14
CA GLU A 79 -7.20 0.59 7.32
C GLU A 79 -5.82 0.03 7.00
N ALA A 80 -5.67 -0.75 5.92
CA ALA A 80 -4.37 -1.16 5.42
C ALA A 80 -3.54 0.06 4.95
N PHE A 81 -4.18 1.04 4.32
CA PHE A 81 -3.53 2.28 3.89
C PHE A 81 -3.41 3.30 5.02
N HIS A 82 -4.53 3.59 5.69
CA HIS A 82 -4.60 4.48 6.83
C HIS A 82 -5.87 4.28 7.69
N ASP A 83 -5.79 4.53 9.01
CA ASP A 83 -6.95 4.54 9.89
C ASP A 83 -7.86 5.76 9.70
N ALA A 84 -8.92 5.87 10.52
CA ALA A 84 -9.91 6.95 10.40
C ALA A 84 -9.30 8.35 10.58
N LYS A 85 -8.20 8.44 11.33
CA LYS A 85 -7.49 9.70 11.61
C LYS A 85 -6.27 9.93 10.71
N ALA A 86 -5.98 9.00 9.80
CA ALA A 86 -4.78 9.01 8.97
C ALA A 86 -3.47 9.12 9.76
N THR A 87 -3.42 8.47 10.93
CA THR A 87 -2.27 8.45 11.84
C THR A 87 -1.51 7.14 11.83
N ARG A 88 -2.12 6.06 11.32
CA ARG A 88 -1.50 4.73 11.23
C ARG A 88 -1.90 4.01 9.95
N GLY A 89 -1.05 3.13 9.44
CA GLY A 89 -1.28 2.36 8.20
C GLY A 89 -0.09 2.46 7.25
N ILE A 90 0.00 1.56 6.28
CA ILE A 90 1.25 1.30 5.56
C ILE A 90 1.86 2.54 4.87
N CYS A 91 1.01 3.42 4.33
CA CYS A 91 1.44 4.64 3.67
C CYS A 91 1.83 5.71 4.68
N VAL A 92 0.96 5.93 5.68
CA VAL A 92 1.12 7.02 6.65
C VAL A 92 2.19 6.73 7.70
N ASP A 93 2.43 5.47 8.04
CA ASP A 93 3.46 5.05 9.00
C ASP A 93 4.84 5.50 8.52
N CYS A 94 5.15 5.28 7.23
CA CYS A 94 6.41 5.73 6.64
C CYS A 94 6.40 7.25 6.39
N HIS A 95 5.34 7.80 5.79
CA HIS A 95 5.30 9.23 5.43
C HIS A 95 5.25 10.17 6.63
N ARG A 96 4.96 9.66 7.83
CA ARG A 96 4.96 10.41 9.08
C ARG A 96 6.04 9.96 10.06
N ASP A 97 6.90 9.02 9.67
CA ASP A 97 8.04 8.61 10.51
C ASP A 97 9.00 9.80 10.63
N PRO A 98 9.23 10.36 11.84
CA PRO A 98 10.16 11.47 12.02
C PRO A 98 11.59 11.12 11.61
N LYS A 99 11.95 9.83 11.52
CA LYS A 99 13.26 9.39 11.00
C LYS A 99 13.47 9.72 9.52
N ASN A 100 12.38 9.94 8.78
CA ASN A 100 12.43 10.41 7.40
C ASN A 100 12.68 11.92 7.30
N GLY A 101 12.79 12.64 8.43
CA GLY A 101 13.29 14.02 8.49
C GLY A 101 12.60 14.98 7.52
N ASP A 102 13.41 15.75 6.79
CA ASP A 102 12.96 16.80 5.87
C ASP A 102 12.54 16.28 4.49
N LEU A 103 12.36 14.97 4.34
CA LEU A 103 11.80 14.44 3.10
C LEU A 103 10.39 15.01 2.94
N ALA A 104 10.15 15.71 1.83
CA ALA A 104 8.86 16.27 1.46
C ALA A 104 7.87 15.14 1.09
N LEU A 105 7.52 14.32 2.09
CA LEU A 105 6.61 13.19 1.96
C LEU A 105 5.17 13.69 2.07
N PRO A 106 4.28 13.28 1.15
CA PRO A 106 2.89 13.69 1.19
C PRO A 106 2.22 13.08 2.42
N SER A 107 1.68 13.94 3.29
CA SER A 107 1.14 13.52 4.59
C SER A 107 -0.22 14.15 4.89
N LYS A 108 -0.65 15.15 4.11
CA LYS A 108 -1.99 15.74 4.17
C LYS A 108 -2.92 14.98 3.23
N CYS A 109 -4.21 15.02 3.53
CA CYS A 109 -5.23 14.30 2.77
C CYS A 109 -5.17 14.61 1.26
N ALA A 110 -5.05 15.90 0.91
CA ALA A 110 -5.02 16.36 -0.48
C ALA A 110 -3.70 16.06 -1.22
N ASP A 111 -2.62 15.78 -0.50
CA ASP A 111 -1.34 15.45 -1.12
C ASP A 111 -1.41 14.07 -1.79
N CYS A 112 -2.20 13.16 -1.21
CA CYS A 112 -2.46 11.80 -1.69
C CYS A 112 -3.77 11.69 -2.46
N HIS A 113 -4.88 12.19 -1.89
CA HIS A 113 -6.22 12.14 -2.49
C HIS A 113 -6.45 13.37 -3.36
N ARG A 114 -6.00 13.28 -4.60
CA ARG A 114 -6.31 14.29 -5.59
C ARG A 114 -7.59 13.88 -6.29
N LYS A 115 -8.52 14.82 -6.46
CA LYS A 115 -9.55 14.62 -7.47
C LYS A 115 -8.82 14.53 -8.79
N SER A 116 -9.07 13.47 -9.56
CA SER A 116 -8.64 13.44 -10.96
C SER A 116 -9.04 14.78 -11.57
N ALA A 117 -8.09 15.54 -12.10
CA ALA A 117 -8.43 16.59 -13.03
C ALA A 117 -9.19 15.88 -14.16
N GLY A 118 -10.49 16.16 -14.27
CA GLY A 118 -11.29 15.73 -15.40
C GLY A 118 -10.81 16.41 -16.66
#